data_AF-A0A1Q6XDD6-F1
#
_entry.id   AF-A0A1Q6XDD6-F1
#
_cell.length_a   1.000
_cell.length_b   1.000
_cell.length_c   1.000
_cell.angle_alpha   90.00
_cell.angle_beta   90.00
_cell.angle_gamma   90.00
#
_symmetry.space_group_name_H-M   'P 1'
#
loop_
_entity.id
_entity.type
_entity.pdbx_description
1 polymer ?
#
loop_
_entity_poly.entity_id
_entity_poly.type
_entity_poly.pdbx_seq_one_letter_code
_entity_poly.pdbx_strand_id
1 'polypeptide(L)'
;MPDRHDSTLVTRFWVEQGTLLIDLGARRRILSSAPRGGGLKRARFILNHQVPANPIMAQVRSAKSIWYDPARYLGRLARRIGVDHRCVALMTAVSLDQLVTLREERDGLWVEGFFTVGVSNAVRAGEPVVSPDGGKVWLGAGTINIILVTNARLSSSAMVGAVQVATESKTAVLLAKGVPSWTKRPGATGTGTDAVVVACGNDLTLRYSGTHTPSGAMIGRLV
;
A
#
# COMPACT_ATOMS: atom_id res chain seq x y z
N MET A 1 -13.20 21.29 4.93
CA MET A 1 -12.39 20.94 6.12
C MET A 1 -10.95 21.15 5.73
N PRO A 2 -10.18 22.04 6.40
CA PRO A 2 -8.77 22.23 6.06
C PRO A 2 -7.95 21.04 6.58
N ASP A 3 -6.95 20.66 5.79
CA ASP A 3 -6.08 19.50 5.94
C ASP A 3 -5.55 19.27 7.36
N ARG A 4 -5.75 18.06 7.89
CA ARG A 4 -4.93 17.53 9.01
C ARG A 4 -3.56 17.16 8.44
N HIS A 5 -2.70 18.16 8.24
CA HIS A 5 -1.28 17.91 8.03
C HIS A 5 -0.65 17.49 9.36
N ASP A 6 -0.27 16.21 9.46
CA ASP A 6 0.64 15.75 10.51
C ASP A 6 2.00 16.45 10.31
N SER A 7 2.36 17.34 11.24
CA SER A 7 3.49 18.28 11.16
C SER A 7 4.87 17.61 11.25
N THR A 8 4.93 16.29 11.22
CA THR A 8 6.16 15.50 11.39
C THR A 8 6.71 14.94 10.08
N LEU A 9 5.92 14.90 9.01
CA LEU A 9 6.36 14.37 7.71
C LEU A 9 7.16 15.39 6.89
N VAL A 10 8.23 14.92 6.24
CA VAL A 10 9.00 15.66 5.23
C VAL A 10 8.57 15.34 3.80
N THR A 11 8.01 14.14 3.53
CA THR A 11 7.48 13.85 2.20
C THR A 11 6.21 14.65 1.95
N ARG A 12 6.15 15.36 0.82
CA ARG A 12 4.97 16.12 0.42
C ARG A 12 3.84 15.17 -0.01
N PHE A 13 2.66 15.35 0.55
CA PHE A 13 1.46 14.64 0.14
C PHE A 13 0.19 15.48 0.32
N TRP A 14 -0.86 15.13 -0.41
CA TRP A 14 -2.19 15.73 -0.30
C TRP A 14 -3.26 14.77 -0.82
N VAL A 15 -4.53 15.04 -0.52
CA VAL A 15 -5.65 14.30 -1.09
C VAL A 15 -6.38 15.17 -2.11
N GLU A 16 -6.56 14.66 -3.32
CA GLU A 16 -7.28 15.35 -4.39
C GLU A 16 -8.17 14.35 -5.15
N GLN A 17 -9.45 14.71 -5.34
CA GLN A 17 -10.41 13.87 -6.08
C GLN A 17 -10.44 12.41 -5.60
N GLY A 18 -10.44 12.20 -4.27
CA GLY A 18 -10.43 10.86 -3.66
C GLY A 18 -9.13 10.09 -3.90
N THR A 19 -8.01 10.77 -4.14
CA THR A 19 -6.71 10.16 -4.38
C THR A 19 -5.69 10.77 -3.45
N LEU A 20 -5.03 9.95 -2.63
CA LEU A 20 -3.81 10.37 -1.95
C LEU A 20 -2.70 10.46 -2.99
N LEU A 21 -2.07 11.63 -3.12
CA LEU A 21 -0.88 11.86 -3.91
C LEU A 21 0.32 12.05 -3.00
N ILE A 22 1.38 11.30 -3.26
CA ILE A 22 2.67 11.43 -2.59
C ILE A 22 3.69 11.88 -3.63
N ASP A 23 4.25 13.06 -3.45
CA ASP A 23 5.28 13.64 -4.31
C ASP A 23 6.67 13.43 -3.72
N LEU A 24 7.46 12.56 -4.35
CA LEU A 24 8.83 12.25 -3.94
C LEU A 24 9.84 13.34 -4.33
N GLY A 25 9.38 14.46 -4.91
CA GLY A 25 10.16 15.61 -5.38
C GLY A 25 10.97 15.34 -6.66
N ALA A 26 11.39 14.08 -6.87
CA ALA A 26 12.17 13.63 -8.02
C ALA A 26 11.83 12.17 -8.37
N ARG A 27 12.32 11.69 -9.52
CA ARG A 27 12.15 10.27 -9.90
C ARG A 27 13.02 9.36 -9.04
N ARG A 28 12.41 8.70 -8.05
CA ARG A 28 13.05 7.76 -7.13
C ARG A 28 12.87 6.32 -7.58
N ARG A 29 13.71 5.40 -7.07
CA ARG A 29 13.50 3.96 -7.23
C ARG A 29 12.40 3.50 -6.29
N ILE A 30 11.49 2.69 -6.79
CA ILE A 30 10.34 2.20 -6.05
C ILE A 30 10.17 0.71 -6.35
N LEU A 31 10.01 -0.11 -5.31
CA LEU A 31 9.59 -1.50 -5.42
C LEU A 31 8.15 -1.58 -4.94
N SER A 32 7.28 -2.21 -5.73
CA SER A 32 5.85 -2.19 -5.44
C SER A 32 5.12 -3.43 -5.94
N SER A 33 4.08 -3.84 -5.21
CA SER A 33 3.07 -4.79 -5.70
C SER A 33 1.82 -4.12 -6.29
N ALA A 34 1.85 -2.79 -6.49
CA ALA A 34 0.71 -2.02 -6.96
C ALA A 34 0.24 -2.42 -8.37
N PRO A 35 -1.07 -2.34 -8.67
CA PRO A 35 -1.61 -2.68 -9.99
C PRO A 35 -0.97 -1.88 -11.13
N ARG A 36 -0.67 -0.60 -10.89
CA ARG A 36 0.10 0.23 -11.83
C ARG A 36 1.48 0.53 -11.26
N GLY A 37 2.50 0.30 -12.07
CA GLY A 37 3.89 0.58 -11.67
C GLY A 37 4.48 -0.46 -10.71
N GLY A 38 3.91 -1.68 -10.69
CA GLY A 38 4.47 -2.80 -9.94
C GLY A 38 5.87 -3.24 -10.41
N GLY A 39 6.52 -4.03 -9.56
CA GLY A 39 7.93 -4.40 -9.67
C GLY A 39 8.87 -3.25 -9.30
N LEU A 40 10.12 -3.34 -9.75
CA LEU A 40 11.11 -2.27 -9.55
C LEU A 40 10.97 -1.23 -10.66
N LYS A 41 10.62 0.00 -10.30
CA LYS A 41 10.38 1.13 -11.23
C LYS A 41 11.05 2.41 -10.74
N ARG A 42 11.03 3.43 -11.61
CA ARG A 42 11.36 4.81 -11.24
C ARG A 42 10.18 5.71 -11.49
N ALA A 43 9.68 6.37 -10.45
CA ALA A 43 8.56 7.31 -10.51
C ALA A 43 8.76 8.47 -9.54
N ARG A 44 8.07 9.59 -9.78
CA ARG A 44 8.01 10.73 -8.87
C ARG A 44 6.78 10.66 -7.95
N PHE A 45 5.66 10.19 -8.49
CA PHE A 45 4.39 10.15 -7.77
C PHE A 45 3.99 8.72 -7.40
N ILE A 46 3.51 8.57 -6.17
CA ILE A 46 2.78 7.39 -5.70
C ILE A 46 1.35 7.83 -5.43
N LEU A 47 0.37 7.09 -5.95
CA LEU A 47 -1.04 7.39 -5.80
C LEU A 47 -1.72 6.26 -5.01
N ASN A 48 -2.62 6.58 -4.09
CA ASN A 48 -3.55 5.62 -3.50
C ASN A 48 -4.98 6.12 -3.71
N HIS A 49 -5.67 5.55 -4.69
CA HIS A 49 -7.00 6.03 -5.12
C HIS A 49 -8.12 5.30 -4.40
N GLN A 50 -9.00 6.05 -3.76
CA GLN A 50 -10.20 5.51 -3.14
C GLN A 50 -11.21 5.08 -4.20
N VAL A 51 -11.74 3.88 -4.05
CA VAL A 51 -12.76 3.29 -4.90
C VAL A 51 -13.92 2.81 -4.05
N PRO A 52 -15.14 2.70 -4.60
CA PRO A 52 -16.26 2.13 -3.87
C PRO A 52 -15.92 0.72 -3.37
N ALA A 53 -16.48 0.30 -2.23
CA ALA A 53 -16.20 -1.00 -1.63
C ALA A 53 -16.68 -2.23 -2.45
N ASN A 54 -17.18 -2.01 -3.67
CA ASN A 54 -17.51 -3.07 -4.61
C ASN A 54 -17.47 -2.57 -6.08
N PRO A 55 -16.27 -2.23 -6.61
CA PRO A 55 -16.18 -1.59 -7.92
C PRO A 55 -16.49 -2.55 -9.06
N ILE A 56 -16.27 -3.87 -8.84
CA ILE A 56 -16.51 -4.92 -9.82
C ILE A 56 -17.99 -5.28 -9.86
N MET A 57 -18.67 -5.48 -8.71
CA MET A 57 -20.06 -5.95 -8.71
C MET A 57 -21.11 -4.88 -8.96
N ALA A 58 -20.81 -3.60 -8.73
CA ALA A 58 -21.66 -2.50 -9.19
C ALA A 58 -21.85 -2.49 -10.74
N GLN A 59 -21.04 -3.26 -11.48
CA GLN A 59 -21.07 -3.35 -12.94
C GLN A 59 -21.04 -4.80 -13.49
N VAL A 60 -21.44 -5.81 -12.71
CA VAL A 60 -21.50 -7.24 -13.13
C VAL A 60 -22.57 -7.56 -14.21
N ARG A 61 -22.92 -6.59 -15.07
CA ARG A 61 -23.69 -6.88 -16.29
C ARG A 61 -23.01 -6.48 -17.60
N SER A 62 -21.74 -6.07 -17.62
CA SER A 62 -21.02 -5.98 -18.90
C SER A 62 -19.51 -5.95 -18.76
N ALA A 63 -18.80 -6.44 -19.80
CA ALA A 63 -17.37 -6.25 -20.05
C ALA A 63 -16.96 -4.75 -20.24
N LYS A 64 -17.74 -3.81 -19.71
CA LYS A 64 -17.54 -2.35 -19.76
C LYS A 64 -17.22 -1.74 -18.39
N SER A 65 -16.88 -2.54 -17.37
CA SER A 65 -16.48 -1.95 -16.09
C SER A 65 -15.17 -1.17 -16.26
N ILE A 66 -15.18 0.10 -15.87
CA ILE A 66 -13.99 0.98 -15.93
C ILE A 66 -12.83 0.43 -15.08
N TRP A 67 -13.14 -0.49 -14.16
CA TRP A 67 -12.24 -1.13 -13.20
C TRP A 67 -11.69 -2.49 -13.66
N TYR A 68 -12.15 -3.02 -14.81
CA TYR A 68 -11.70 -4.32 -15.34
C TYR A 68 -10.17 -4.38 -15.54
N ASP A 69 -9.57 -3.23 -15.82
CA ASP A 69 -8.12 -3.06 -15.91
C ASP A 69 -7.69 -1.93 -14.95
N PRO A 70 -7.39 -2.27 -13.68
CA PRO A 70 -6.95 -1.31 -12.67
C PRO A 70 -5.74 -0.49 -13.12
N ALA A 71 -4.78 -1.12 -13.79
CA ALA A 71 -3.55 -0.46 -14.22
C ALA A 71 -3.81 0.62 -15.27
N ARG A 72 -4.70 0.34 -16.24
CA ARG A 72 -5.12 1.29 -17.27
C ARG A 72 -6.02 2.39 -16.68
N TYR A 73 -6.94 2.04 -15.77
CA TYR A 73 -7.75 3.02 -15.05
C TYR A 73 -6.88 4.04 -14.32
N LEU A 74 -5.95 3.57 -13.50
CA LEU A 74 -5.05 4.42 -12.72
C LEU A 74 -4.14 5.28 -13.62
N GLY A 75 -3.78 4.76 -14.80
CA GLY A 75 -3.05 5.56 -15.80
C GLY A 75 -3.85 6.70 -16.39
N ARG A 76 -5.18 6.54 -16.57
CA ARG A 76 -6.07 7.63 -16.99
C ARG A 76 -6.31 8.62 -15.85
N LEU A 77 -6.48 8.12 -14.63
CA LEU A 77 -6.61 8.94 -13.42
C LEU A 77 -5.41 9.86 -13.25
N ALA A 78 -4.19 9.32 -13.33
CA ALA A 78 -2.95 10.11 -13.21
C ALA A 78 -2.90 11.26 -14.22
N ARG A 79 -3.28 11.01 -15.49
CA ARG A 79 -3.37 12.06 -16.52
C ARG A 79 -4.43 13.11 -16.20
N ARG A 80 -5.59 12.69 -15.66
CA ARG A 80 -6.70 13.59 -15.31
C ARG A 80 -6.32 14.54 -14.17
N ILE A 81 -5.61 14.03 -13.16
CA ILE A 81 -5.11 14.83 -12.03
C ILE A 81 -3.88 15.68 -12.42
N GLY A 82 -3.33 15.49 -13.63
CA GLY A 82 -2.21 16.29 -14.12
C GLY A 82 -0.83 15.85 -13.60
N VAL A 83 -0.69 14.61 -13.12
CA VAL A 83 0.60 14.03 -12.71
C VAL A 83 1.18 13.08 -13.77
N ASP A 84 2.50 12.85 -13.73
CA ASP A 84 3.16 11.93 -14.68
C ASP A 84 2.53 10.54 -14.59
N HIS A 85 1.90 10.10 -15.69
CA HIS A 85 1.30 8.77 -15.80
C HIS A 85 2.28 7.61 -15.58
N ARG A 86 3.60 7.85 -15.62
CA ARG A 86 4.63 6.90 -15.15
C ARG A 86 4.76 6.96 -13.63
N CYS A 87 3.65 6.70 -12.95
CA CYS A 87 3.51 6.67 -11.50
C CYS A 87 3.41 5.22 -10.98
N VAL A 88 3.58 5.07 -9.67
CA VAL A 88 3.09 3.89 -8.95
C VAL A 88 1.70 4.23 -8.43
N ALA A 89 0.71 3.37 -8.63
CA ALA A 89 -0.65 3.67 -8.19
C ALA A 89 -1.38 2.44 -7.66
N LEU A 90 -1.99 2.62 -6.50
CA LEU A 90 -2.79 1.66 -5.75
C LEU A 90 -4.27 2.05 -5.78
N MET A 91 -5.12 1.11 -5.36
CA MET A 91 -6.53 1.35 -5.10
C MET A 91 -6.86 0.95 -3.66
N THR A 92 -7.80 1.65 -3.04
CA THR A 92 -8.27 1.32 -1.70
C THR A 92 -9.78 1.50 -1.58
N ALA A 93 -10.44 0.59 -0.86
CA ALA A 93 -11.85 0.74 -0.48
C ALA A 93 -12.03 1.49 0.84
N VAL A 94 -10.93 1.75 1.56
CA VAL A 94 -10.90 2.48 2.83
C VAL A 94 -11.06 3.97 2.54
N SER A 95 -11.83 4.67 3.37
CA SER A 95 -11.94 6.13 3.26
C SER A 95 -10.58 6.77 3.50
N LEU A 96 -10.17 7.71 2.65
CA LEU A 96 -8.94 8.48 2.87
C LEU A 96 -9.02 9.40 4.10
N ASP A 97 -10.21 9.62 4.66
CA ASP A 97 -10.36 10.25 5.99
C ASP A 97 -9.76 9.38 7.12
N GLN A 98 -9.57 8.08 6.86
CA GLN A 98 -8.94 7.11 7.77
C GLN A 98 -7.48 6.84 7.38
N LEU A 99 -6.88 7.68 6.53
CA LEU A 99 -5.46 7.62 6.22
C LEU A 99 -4.65 7.80 7.50
N VAL A 100 -3.77 6.84 7.78
CA VAL A 100 -2.80 6.95 8.86
C VAL A 100 -1.44 7.28 8.25
N THR A 101 -0.80 8.31 8.80
CA THR A 101 0.55 8.74 8.45
C THR A 101 1.43 8.70 9.68
N LEU A 102 2.64 8.15 9.56
CA LEU A 102 3.58 8.01 10.67
C LEU A 102 5.01 8.21 10.19
N ARG A 103 5.91 8.66 11.07
CA ARG A 103 7.35 8.77 10.82
C ARG A 103 8.15 8.17 11.96
N GLU A 104 9.17 7.40 11.60
CA GLU A 104 10.25 6.99 12.49
C GLU A 104 11.55 7.62 12.01
N GLU A 105 12.33 8.17 12.93
CA GLU A 105 13.65 8.74 12.65
C GLU A 105 14.65 8.33 13.73
N ARG A 106 15.84 7.89 13.31
CA ARG A 106 16.98 7.60 14.18
C ARG A 106 18.27 7.88 13.44
N ASP A 107 19.19 8.61 14.07
CA ASP A 107 20.54 8.86 13.56
C ASP A 107 20.59 9.35 12.10
N GLY A 108 19.65 10.24 11.73
CA GLY A 108 19.53 10.79 10.38
C GLY A 108 18.93 9.86 9.32
N LEU A 109 18.61 8.61 9.65
CA LEU A 109 17.76 7.73 8.85
C LEU A 109 16.30 7.96 9.24
N TRP A 110 15.42 8.16 8.26
CA TRP A 110 13.98 8.20 8.51
C TRP A 110 13.21 7.27 7.57
N VAL A 111 12.06 6.80 8.05
CA VAL A 111 11.05 6.08 7.28
C VAL A 111 9.69 6.70 7.59
N GLU A 112 8.91 6.96 6.56
CA GLU A 112 7.56 7.49 6.63
C GLU A 112 6.59 6.45 6.06
N GLY A 113 5.52 6.20 6.78
CA GLY A 113 4.47 5.25 6.42
C GLY A 113 3.16 5.95 6.12
N PHE A 114 2.51 5.53 5.03
CA PHE A 114 1.14 5.90 4.68
C PHE A 114 0.31 4.63 4.58
N PHE A 115 -0.76 4.56 5.37
CA PHE A 115 -1.51 3.33 5.57
C PHE A 115 -3.01 3.53 5.32
N THR A 116 -3.60 2.61 4.58
CA THR A 116 -5.06 2.42 4.56
C THR A 116 -5.35 0.98 4.91
N VAL A 117 -6.13 0.75 5.96
CA VAL A 117 -6.32 -0.57 6.58
C VAL A 117 -7.80 -0.93 6.61
N GLY A 118 -8.23 -1.83 5.73
CA GLY A 118 -9.57 -2.40 5.71
C GLY A 118 -9.49 -3.91 5.75
N VAL A 119 -10.12 -4.55 6.74
CA VAL A 119 -10.00 -6.00 7.02
C VAL A 119 -11.29 -6.78 6.73
N SER A 120 -12.26 -6.19 6.03
CA SER A 120 -13.54 -6.84 5.71
C SER A 120 -13.41 -8.08 4.80
N ASN A 121 -12.31 -8.20 4.07
CA ASN A 121 -11.90 -9.36 3.28
C ASN A 121 -10.56 -9.94 3.76
N ALA A 122 -10.32 -9.92 5.07
CA ALA A 122 -9.13 -10.53 5.62
C ALA A 122 -9.00 -11.98 5.16
N VAL A 123 -7.79 -12.39 4.79
CA VAL A 123 -7.45 -13.73 4.32
C VAL A 123 -6.26 -14.25 5.10
N ARG A 124 -6.19 -15.57 5.26
CA ARG A 124 -4.98 -16.24 5.70
C ARG A 124 -4.26 -16.83 4.49
N ALA A 125 -2.94 -16.61 4.42
CA ALA A 125 -2.12 -17.20 3.37
C ALA A 125 -2.31 -18.72 3.31
N GLY A 126 -2.56 -19.24 2.10
CA GLY A 126 -2.87 -20.65 1.86
C GLY A 126 -4.35 -21.02 1.96
N GLU A 127 -5.24 -20.09 2.27
CA GLU A 127 -6.69 -20.34 2.19
C GLU A 127 -7.17 -20.50 0.74
N PRO A 128 -8.24 -21.30 0.52
CA PRO A 128 -8.84 -21.42 -0.79
C PRO A 128 -9.41 -20.08 -1.27
N VAL A 129 -9.47 -19.88 -2.58
CA VAL A 129 -10.04 -18.66 -3.20
C VAL A 129 -11.55 -18.79 -3.44
N VAL A 130 -12.08 -20.02 -3.39
CA VAL A 130 -13.48 -20.36 -3.61
C VAL A 130 -13.96 -21.21 -2.44
N SER A 131 -15.22 -21.04 -2.04
CA SER A 131 -15.83 -21.88 -1.01
C SER A 131 -15.95 -23.34 -1.51
N PRO A 132 -15.83 -24.35 -0.65
CA PRO A 132 -15.95 -25.76 -1.04
C PRO A 132 -17.28 -26.14 -1.73
N ASP A 133 -18.33 -25.36 -1.50
CA ASP A 133 -19.65 -25.49 -2.14
C ASP A 133 -19.76 -24.79 -3.51
N GLY A 134 -18.66 -24.25 -4.04
CA GLY A 134 -18.64 -23.54 -5.32
C GLY A 134 -19.24 -22.13 -5.26
N GLY A 135 -19.66 -21.68 -4.08
CA GLY A 135 -20.13 -20.32 -3.86
C GLY A 135 -19.02 -19.29 -4.09
N LYS A 136 -19.32 -18.22 -4.85
CA LYS A 136 -18.44 -17.05 -4.89
C LYS A 136 -18.39 -16.47 -3.48
N VAL A 137 -17.21 -16.53 -2.88
CA VAL A 137 -16.96 -15.92 -1.58
C VAL A 137 -17.16 -14.42 -1.71
N TRP A 138 -18.17 -13.91 -1.02
CA TRP A 138 -18.43 -12.48 -0.93
C TRP A 138 -17.41 -11.84 0.01
N LEU A 139 -16.24 -11.53 -0.53
CA LEU A 139 -15.24 -10.72 0.14
C LEU A 139 -15.61 -9.25 -0.04
N GLY A 140 -16.29 -8.63 0.93
CA GLY A 140 -16.54 -7.18 0.89
C GLY A 140 -15.21 -6.43 0.74
N ALA A 141 -15.13 -5.31 0.01
CA ALA A 141 -13.81 -4.75 -0.28
C ALA A 141 -13.15 -4.15 0.97
N GLY A 142 -12.10 -4.84 1.41
CA GLY A 142 -11.06 -4.32 2.29
C GLY A 142 -9.73 -4.39 1.55
N THR A 143 -8.77 -3.60 1.99
CA THR A 143 -7.39 -3.76 1.54
C THR A 143 -6.46 -3.16 2.59
N ILE A 144 -5.26 -3.72 2.71
CA ILE A 144 -4.19 -3.09 3.47
C ILE A 144 -3.15 -2.61 2.48
N ASN A 145 -3.06 -1.29 2.32
CA ASN A 145 -2.02 -0.65 1.52
C ASN A 145 -1.01 -0.03 2.47
N ILE A 146 0.26 -0.40 2.29
CA ILE A 146 1.41 0.10 3.03
C ILE A 146 2.33 0.82 2.04
N ILE A 147 2.54 2.12 2.21
CA ILE A 147 3.50 2.89 1.42
C ILE A 147 4.57 3.41 2.36
N LEU A 148 5.80 2.98 2.13
CA LEU A 148 6.98 3.37 2.89
C LEU A 148 7.88 4.26 2.03
N VAL A 149 8.22 5.43 2.54
CA VAL A 149 9.17 6.37 1.94
C VAL A 149 10.34 6.53 2.90
N THR A 150 11.57 6.56 2.40
CA THR A 150 12.77 6.77 3.23
C THR A 150 13.75 7.70 2.53
N ASN A 151 14.62 8.39 3.26
CA ASN A 151 15.78 9.06 2.67
C ASN A 151 16.89 8.11 2.22
N ALA A 152 16.87 6.85 2.64
CA ALA A 152 17.91 5.90 2.29
C ALA A 152 17.86 5.43 0.83
N ARG A 153 19.04 5.30 0.24
CA ARG A 153 19.28 4.59 -1.02
C ARG A 153 19.37 3.08 -0.74
N LEU A 154 18.26 2.37 -0.92
CA LEU A 154 18.21 0.92 -0.70
C LEU A 154 18.77 0.12 -1.88
N SER A 155 19.59 -0.90 -1.65
CA SER A 155 19.89 -1.92 -2.68
C SER A 155 18.60 -2.66 -3.08
N SER A 156 18.60 -3.40 -4.20
CA SER A 156 17.45 -4.24 -4.54
C SER A 156 17.13 -5.25 -3.43
N SER A 157 18.16 -5.83 -2.80
CA SER A 157 18.02 -6.74 -1.67
C SER A 157 17.42 -6.06 -0.43
N ALA A 158 17.81 -4.82 -0.15
CA ALA A 158 17.19 -4.02 0.91
C ALA A 158 15.72 -3.74 0.57
N MET A 159 15.38 -3.33 -0.65
CA MET A 159 13.96 -3.10 -1.01
C MET A 159 13.09 -4.36 -0.80
N VAL A 160 13.60 -5.54 -1.14
CA VAL A 160 12.94 -6.81 -0.84
C VAL A 160 12.83 -7.04 0.68
N GLY A 161 13.91 -6.83 1.42
CA GLY A 161 13.91 -6.94 2.89
C GLY A 161 12.89 -6.02 3.55
N ALA A 162 12.76 -4.78 3.09
CA ALA A 162 11.76 -3.84 3.58
C ALA A 162 10.32 -4.34 3.35
N VAL A 163 10.04 -4.92 2.18
CA VAL A 163 8.74 -5.53 1.87
C VAL A 163 8.47 -6.74 2.78
N GLN A 164 9.49 -7.57 3.04
CA GLN A 164 9.38 -8.71 3.96
C GLN A 164 9.02 -8.26 5.37
N VAL A 165 9.78 -7.31 5.93
CA VAL A 165 9.51 -6.77 7.27
C VAL A 165 8.12 -6.14 7.36
N ALA A 166 7.72 -5.32 6.38
CA ALA A 166 6.38 -4.74 6.35
C ALA A 166 5.28 -5.81 6.32
N THR A 167 5.51 -6.92 5.61
CA THR A 167 4.56 -8.03 5.54
C THR A 167 4.48 -8.80 6.85
N GLU A 168 5.62 -9.08 7.48
CA GLU A 168 5.72 -9.74 8.79
C GLU A 168 5.05 -8.90 9.88
N SER A 169 5.35 -7.61 9.96
CA SER A 169 4.76 -6.70 10.94
C SER A 169 3.25 -6.58 10.78
N LYS A 170 2.75 -6.37 9.55
CA LYS A 170 1.31 -6.36 9.26
C LYS A 170 0.66 -7.66 9.73
N THR A 171 1.27 -8.81 9.42
CA THR A 171 0.78 -10.11 9.84
C THR A 171 0.74 -10.21 11.37
N ALA A 172 1.83 -9.85 12.05
CA ALA A 172 1.92 -9.89 13.51
C ALA A 172 0.83 -9.04 14.18
N VAL A 173 0.55 -7.83 13.65
CA VAL A 173 -0.53 -6.98 14.16
C VAL A 173 -1.90 -7.62 13.95
N LEU A 174 -2.18 -8.18 12.77
CA LEU A 174 -3.46 -8.86 12.50
C LEU A 174 -3.67 -10.06 13.43
N LEU A 175 -2.62 -10.85 13.67
CA LEU A 175 -2.63 -11.96 14.62
C LEU A 175 -2.89 -11.48 16.05
N ALA A 176 -2.16 -10.46 16.50
CA ALA A 176 -2.30 -9.88 17.83
C ALA A 176 -3.69 -9.27 18.07
N LYS A 177 -4.31 -8.72 17.01
CA LYS A 177 -5.68 -8.19 17.05
C LYS A 177 -6.76 -9.25 16.85
N GLY A 178 -6.39 -10.52 16.67
CA GLY A 178 -7.33 -11.64 16.54
C GLY A 178 -8.21 -11.52 15.29
N VAL A 179 -7.73 -10.89 14.22
CA VAL A 179 -8.54 -10.68 13.00
C VAL A 179 -8.87 -12.04 12.36
N PRO A 180 -10.15 -12.40 12.22
CA PRO A 180 -10.54 -13.63 11.55
C PRO A 180 -10.38 -13.48 10.05
N SER A 181 -10.09 -14.58 9.36
CA SER A 181 -10.19 -14.60 7.90
C SER A 181 -11.64 -14.67 7.45
N TRP A 182 -11.86 -14.54 6.14
CA TRP A 182 -13.16 -14.69 5.52
C TRP A 182 -13.83 -16.04 5.77
N THR A 183 -13.04 -17.10 6.02
CA THR A 183 -13.55 -18.43 6.40
C THR A 183 -13.98 -18.49 7.88
N LYS A 184 -13.94 -17.35 8.59
CA LYS A 184 -14.13 -17.21 10.04
C LYS A 184 -13.10 -17.96 10.88
N ARG A 185 -12.00 -18.42 10.26
CA ARG A 185 -10.88 -19.05 10.98
C ARG A 185 -9.99 -17.98 11.58
N PRO A 186 -9.41 -18.21 12.76
CA PRO A 186 -8.43 -17.29 13.31
C PRO A 186 -7.15 -17.26 12.45
N GLY A 187 -6.47 -16.13 12.53
CA GLY A 187 -5.12 -16.00 11.98
C GLY A 187 -5.06 -15.43 10.57
N ALA A 188 -5.83 -14.38 10.28
CA ALA A 188 -5.63 -13.62 9.04
C ALA A 188 -4.19 -13.07 8.98
N THR A 189 -3.58 -13.13 7.80
CA THR A 189 -2.22 -12.65 7.55
C THR A 189 -2.21 -11.41 6.66
N GLY A 190 -3.38 -10.99 6.18
CA GLY A 190 -3.54 -9.87 5.27
C GLY A 190 -4.95 -9.80 4.72
N THR A 191 -5.10 -9.17 3.57
CA THR A 191 -6.30 -9.20 2.72
C THR A 191 -5.97 -9.79 1.35
N GLY A 192 -7.01 -10.11 0.57
CA GLY A 192 -6.83 -10.64 -0.80
C GLY A 192 -6.15 -9.68 -1.78
N THR A 193 -6.03 -8.39 -1.45
CA THR A 193 -5.50 -7.35 -2.36
C THR A 193 -4.43 -6.47 -1.73
N ASP A 194 -3.76 -6.95 -0.67
CA ASP A 194 -2.73 -6.17 0.00
C ASP A 194 -1.67 -5.65 -0.97
N ALA A 195 -1.27 -4.39 -0.78
CA ALA A 195 -0.25 -3.76 -1.60
C ALA A 195 0.80 -3.10 -0.72
N VAL A 196 2.07 -3.30 -1.10
CA VAL A 196 3.22 -2.68 -0.42
C VAL A 196 4.01 -1.88 -1.44
N VAL A 197 4.44 -0.68 -1.05
CA VAL A 197 5.30 0.20 -1.83
C VAL A 197 6.47 0.64 -0.97
N VAL A 198 7.69 0.52 -1.49
CA VAL A 198 8.91 1.02 -0.84
C VAL A 198 9.61 1.98 -1.79
N ALA A 199 9.70 3.25 -1.42
CA ALA A 199 10.33 4.31 -2.20
C ALA A 199 11.64 4.78 -1.56
N CYS A 200 12.73 4.73 -2.34
CA CYS A 200 14.06 5.09 -1.88
C CYS A 200 14.33 6.59 -1.95
N GLY A 201 15.16 7.08 -1.04
CA GLY A 201 15.88 8.34 -1.16
C GLY A 201 17.26 8.13 -1.80
N ASN A 202 18.15 9.09 -1.58
CA ASN A 202 19.51 9.08 -2.15
C ASN A 202 20.62 9.35 -1.12
N ASP A 203 20.30 9.48 0.16
CA ASP A 203 21.18 10.15 1.12
C ASP A 203 22.25 9.17 1.64
N LEU A 204 21.81 8.06 2.25
CA LEU A 204 22.68 7.01 2.77
C LEU A 204 22.39 5.67 2.11
N THR A 205 23.41 4.85 1.83
CA THR A 205 23.21 3.57 1.14
C THR A 205 23.01 2.42 2.12
N LEU A 206 21.88 1.71 2.01
CA LEU A 206 21.60 0.50 2.78
C LEU A 206 21.63 -0.72 1.87
N ARG A 207 22.46 -1.71 2.21
CA ARG A 207 22.54 -2.98 1.47
C ARG A 207 21.47 -3.98 1.91
N TYR A 208 21.00 -3.88 3.15
CA TYR A 208 19.99 -4.77 3.74
C TYR A 208 19.02 -3.94 4.59
N SER A 209 17.79 -4.41 4.73
CA SER A 209 16.79 -3.82 5.63
C SER A 209 15.85 -4.88 6.24
N GLY A 210 16.40 -6.04 6.59
CA GLY A 210 15.68 -7.09 7.31
C GLY A 210 15.46 -6.74 8.79
N THR A 211 14.75 -7.61 9.52
CA THR A 211 14.35 -7.42 10.93
C THR A 211 15.52 -7.10 11.88
N HIS A 212 16.72 -7.64 11.62
CA HIS A 212 17.94 -7.37 12.38
C HIS A 212 18.73 -6.12 11.92
N THR A 213 18.09 -5.19 11.22
CA THR A 213 18.71 -3.92 10.80
C THR A 213 17.98 -2.74 11.43
N PRO A 214 18.65 -1.58 11.63
CA PRO A 214 17.97 -0.38 12.13
C PRO A 214 16.76 0.01 11.27
N SER A 215 16.91 -0.01 9.95
CA SER A 215 15.82 0.28 9.02
C SER A 215 14.65 -0.71 9.12
N GLY A 216 14.92 -2.01 9.28
CA GLY A 216 13.88 -3.02 9.48
C GLY A 216 13.17 -2.84 10.82
N ALA A 217 13.90 -2.57 11.90
CA ALA A 217 13.30 -2.28 13.20
C ALA A 217 12.41 -1.02 13.16
N MET A 218 12.77 0.00 12.39
CA MET A 218 11.93 1.18 12.17
C MET A 218 10.67 0.86 11.37
N ILE A 219 10.81 0.15 10.24
CA ILE A 219 9.67 -0.30 9.43
C ILE A 219 8.72 -1.11 10.30
N GLY A 220 9.24 -2.03 11.11
CA GLY A 220 8.41 -2.90 11.94
C GLY A 220 7.73 -2.22 13.13
N ARG A 221 8.19 -1.03 13.54
CA ARG A 221 7.47 -0.18 14.51
C ARG A 221 6.40 0.68 13.87
N LEU A 222 6.61 1.11 12.63
CA LEU A 222 5.65 1.91 11.87
C LEU A 222 4.40 1.11 11.47
N VAL A 223 4.61 -0.17 11.14
CA VAL A 223 3.58 -1.10 10.64
C VAL A 223 2.94 -1.86 11.80
#